data_AF-A0A1C6FYJ0-F1
#
_entry.id   AF-A0A1C6FYJ0-F1
#
_cell.length_a   1.000
_cell.length_b   1.000
_cell.length_c   1.000
_cell.angle_alpha   90.00
_cell.angle_beta   90.00
_cell.angle_gamma   90.00
#
_symmetry.space_group_name_H-M   'P 1'
#
loop_
_entity.id
_entity.type
_entity.pdbx_description
1 polymer ?
#
loop_
_entity_poly.entity_id
_entity_poly.type
_entity_poly.pdbx_seq_one_letter_code
_entity_poly.pdbx_strand_id
1 'polypeptide(L)'
;MGASDTDNGVTVTADAVMGDAYNAVIVYTISRDDGTRLLPEDITGEMLLVHGNGTDLSILGGSHGSSYFVVEDPAASSIQMVETVSADKPINDCTATGVFENLYKWDEEAGEAVPIIEGKWRLKFEMTYEDSSVTLSGGETFTQDGMTFTIDSITLSPVAYKVDYTVDSEVVWSNSGSGRQSEEDRLTTQRYFENVEILLTLTDGTVIDLSNAGGSIGPEDGVTVCSKGEVFSEVLPMEDMASISVGGVVYDLTVE
;
A
#
# COMPACT_ATOMS: atom_id res chain seq x y z
N MET A 1 -14.45 -2.36 14.38
CA MET A 1 -14.50 -3.33 13.26
C MET A 1 -15.90 -3.94 13.16
N GLY A 2 -16.29 -4.42 11.98
CA GLY A 2 -17.63 -4.91 11.68
C GLY A 2 -18.62 -3.83 11.22
N ALA A 3 -18.12 -2.68 10.76
CA ALA A 3 -18.98 -1.69 10.12
C ALA A 3 -19.42 -2.21 8.76
N SER A 4 -20.70 -2.11 8.46
CA SER A 4 -21.26 -2.61 7.20
C SER A 4 -22.29 -1.66 6.62
N ASP A 5 -22.55 -1.83 5.33
CA ASP A 5 -23.66 -1.20 4.63
C ASP A 5 -24.26 -2.21 3.65
N THR A 6 -25.55 -2.07 3.36
CA THR A 6 -26.30 -3.01 2.52
C THR A 6 -27.05 -2.25 1.43
N ASP A 7 -26.89 -2.69 0.19
CA ASP A 7 -27.63 -2.17 -0.95
C ASP A 7 -27.87 -3.30 -1.96
N ASN A 8 -29.05 -3.28 -2.60
CA ASN A 8 -29.49 -4.30 -3.57
C ASN A 8 -29.29 -5.78 -3.12
N GLY A 9 -29.47 -6.05 -1.82
CA GLY A 9 -29.35 -7.40 -1.26
C GLY A 9 -27.91 -7.91 -1.17
N VAL A 10 -26.94 -7.00 -1.25
CA VAL A 10 -25.52 -7.26 -1.03
C VAL A 10 -25.04 -6.37 0.11
N THR A 11 -24.31 -6.97 1.04
CA THR A 11 -23.72 -6.32 2.19
C THR A 11 -22.20 -6.25 2.03
N VAL A 12 -21.61 -5.08 2.25
CA VAL A 12 -20.16 -4.88 2.36
C VAL A 12 -19.82 -4.61 3.82
N THR A 13 -18.90 -5.39 4.39
CA THR A 13 -18.48 -5.30 5.80
C THR A 13 -16.97 -5.12 5.89
N ALA A 14 -16.48 -4.14 6.66
CA ALA A 14 -15.08 -4.07 7.07
C ALA A 14 -14.82 -5.02 8.25
N ASP A 15 -14.23 -6.18 7.96
CA ASP A 15 -14.05 -7.26 8.93
C ASP A 15 -12.79 -7.08 9.76
N ALA A 16 -11.69 -6.70 9.10
CA ALA A 16 -10.38 -6.61 9.72
C ALA A 16 -9.62 -5.37 9.25
N VAL A 17 -8.85 -4.81 10.17
CA VAL A 17 -7.83 -3.79 9.91
C VAL A 17 -6.58 -4.22 10.66
N MET A 18 -5.45 -4.21 9.99
CA MET A 18 -4.12 -4.42 10.57
C MET A 18 -3.15 -3.42 9.97
N GLY A 19 -2.11 -3.02 10.68
CA GLY A 19 -1.22 -1.98 10.21
C GLY A 19 -0.14 -1.61 11.19
N ASP A 20 0.61 -0.58 10.83
CA ASP A 20 1.49 0.20 11.71
C ASP A 20 1.11 1.69 11.60
N ALA A 21 1.94 2.58 12.14
CA ALA A 21 1.68 4.02 12.09
C ALA A 21 1.43 4.52 10.65
N TYR A 22 2.07 3.97 9.63
CA TYR A 22 2.10 4.53 8.27
C TYR A 22 1.45 3.63 7.21
N ASN A 23 1.21 2.36 7.54
CA ASN A 23 0.71 1.36 6.63
C ASN A 23 -0.51 0.65 7.23
N ALA A 24 -1.48 0.32 6.40
CA ALA A 24 -2.66 -0.42 6.80
C ALA A 24 -3.14 -1.38 5.71
N VAL A 25 -3.69 -2.50 6.15
CA VAL A 25 -4.44 -3.47 5.36
C VAL A 25 -5.84 -3.52 5.90
N ILE A 26 -6.82 -3.35 5.02
CA ILE A 26 -8.24 -3.37 5.34
C ILE A 26 -8.88 -4.51 4.57
N VAL A 27 -9.53 -5.42 5.29
CA VAL A 27 -10.22 -6.56 4.70
C VAL A 27 -11.72 -6.32 4.76
N TYR A 28 -12.33 -6.39 3.58
CA TYR A 28 -13.76 -6.31 3.38
C TYR A 28 -14.33 -7.66 2.99
N THR A 29 -15.45 -8.06 3.57
CA THR A 29 -16.32 -9.10 2.99
C THR A 29 -17.46 -8.47 2.24
N ILE A 30 -17.69 -8.97 1.02
CA ILE A 30 -18.83 -8.62 0.19
C ILE A 30 -19.70 -9.87 0.09
N SER A 31 -20.96 -9.79 0.49
CA SER A 31 -21.83 -10.97 0.62
C SER A 31 -23.25 -10.73 0.13
N ARG A 32 -23.85 -11.74 -0.50
CA ARG A 32 -25.29 -11.81 -0.81
C ARG A 32 -26.09 -12.15 0.45
N ASP A 33 -27.09 -11.33 0.77
CA ASP A 33 -27.92 -11.50 1.98
C ASP A 33 -28.80 -12.75 1.93
N ASP A 34 -29.17 -13.19 0.72
CA ASP A 34 -30.00 -14.38 0.48
C ASP A 34 -29.18 -15.69 0.53
N GLY A 35 -27.86 -15.62 0.73
CA GLY A 35 -26.97 -16.77 0.76
C GLY A 35 -26.80 -17.47 -0.59
N THR A 36 -27.31 -16.89 -1.68
CA THR A 36 -27.06 -17.39 -3.03
C THR A 36 -25.67 -16.97 -3.50
N ARG A 37 -25.19 -17.63 -4.56
CA ARG A 37 -23.88 -17.32 -5.17
C ARG A 37 -23.77 -15.82 -5.47
N LEU A 38 -22.65 -15.21 -5.08
CA LEU A 38 -22.40 -13.80 -5.31
C LEU A 38 -22.03 -13.50 -6.77
N LEU A 39 -21.08 -14.26 -7.31
CA LEU A 39 -20.52 -14.03 -8.65
C LEU A 39 -21.25 -14.85 -9.74
N PRO A 40 -21.35 -14.35 -10.97
CA PRO A 40 -21.74 -15.17 -12.13
C PRO A 40 -20.79 -16.36 -12.33
N GLU A 41 -21.25 -17.44 -12.99
CA GLU A 41 -20.50 -18.71 -13.06
C GLU A 41 -19.16 -18.66 -13.81
N ASP A 42 -18.97 -17.66 -14.67
CA ASP A 42 -17.81 -17.50 -15.55
C ASP A 42 -16.77 -16.50 -15.03
N ILE A 43 -16.91 -16.02 -13.79
CA ILE A 43 -16.06 -14.96 -13.22
C ILE A 43 -15.05 -15.53 -12.23
N THR A 44 -13.78 -15.18 -12.45
CA THR A 44 -12.69 -15.39 -11.49
C THR A 44 -12.33 -14.07 -10.80
N GLY A 45 -11.69 -14.15 -9.63
CA GLY A 45 -11.30 -12.96 -8.86
C GLY A 45 -10.40 -11.98 -9.61
N GLU A 46 -9.52 -12.48 -10.49
CA GLU A 46 -8.60 -11.67 -11.31
C GLU A 46 -9.33 -10.74 -12.30
N MET A 47 -10.58 -11.06 -12.64
CA MET A 47 -11.39 -10.25 -13.54
C MET A 47 -12.14 -9.13 -12.81
N LEU A 48 -12.15 -9.14 -11.47
CA LEU A 48 -12.96 -8.24 -10.69
C LEU A 48 -12.31 -6.86 -10.53
N LEU A 49 -13.15 -5.84 -10.67
CA LEU A 49 -12.81 -4.45 -10.40
C LEU A 49 -13.85 -3.87 -9.45
N VAL A 50 -13.42 -2.97 -8.57
CA VAL A 50 -14.31 -2.13 -7.77
C VAL A 50 -14.15 -0.68 -8.24
N HIS A 51 -15.25 0.03 -8.43
CA HIS A 51 -15.20 1.47 -8.59
C HIS A 51 -15.60 2.18 -7.29
N GLY A 52 -15.16 3.43 -7.17
CA GLY A 52 -15.36 4.23 -5.96
C GLY A 52 -14.12 5.04 -5.65
N ASN A 53 -14.13 5.69 -4.48
CA ASN A 53 -12.94 6.38 -3.96
C ASN A 53 -12.07 5.46 -3.09
N GLY A 54 -12.43 4.18 -2.98
CA GLY A 54 -11.84 3.25 -2.00
C GLY A 54 -12.10 3.71 -0.57
N THR A 55 -11.14 3.44 0.30
CA THR A 55 -11.13 3.96 1.68
C THR A 55 -10.42 5.31 1.78
N ASP A 56 -11.15 6.33 2.21
CA ASP A 56 -10.59 7.62 2.60
C ASP A 56 -10.22 7.64 4.09
N LEU A 57 -8.94 7.93 4.38
CA LEU A 57 -8.40 8.15 5.72
C LEU A 57 -8.13 9.64 6.01
N SER A 58 -8.52 10.56 5.12
CA SER A 58 -8.28 12.01 5.25
C SER A 58 -6.79 12.37 5.41
N ILE A 59 -5.93 11.68 4.68
CA ILE A 59 -4.47 11.82 4.73
C ILE A 59 -4.06 13.20 4.18
N LEU A 60 -3.33 13.97 4.97
CA LEU A 60 -2.76 15.28 4.57
C LEU A 60 -1.28 15.13 4.22
N GLY A 61 -0.99 14.27 3.24
CA GLY A 61 0.36 13.90 2.82
C GLY A 61 0.35 13.00 1.59
N GLY A 62 1.53 12.54 1.17
CA GLY A 62 1.66 11.53 0.14
C GLY A 62 1.09 10.21 0.63
N SER A 63 0.31 9.54 -0.22
CA SER A 63 -0.15 8.18 0.03
C SER A 63 -0.25 7.41 -1.27
N HIS A 64 -0.10 6.09 -1.16
CA HIS A 64 -0.35 5.14 -2.23
C HIS A 64 -0.95 3.87 -1.62
N GLY A 65 -1.36 2.95 -2.47
CA GLY A 65 -2.06 1.76 -2.04
C GLY A 65 -2.46 0.92 -3.23
N SER A 66 -3.07 -0.21 -2.92
CA SER A 66 -3.65 -1.11 -3.92
C SER A 66 -4.93 -1.71 -3.39
N SER A 67 -5.70 -2.32 -4.27
CA SER A 67 -6.86 -3.12 -3.89
C SER A 67 -6.92 -4.38 -4.77
N TYR A 68 -7.31 -5.50 -4.17
CA TYR A 68 -7.49 -6.75 -4.90
C TYR A 68 -8.56 -7.62 -4.24
N PHE A 69 -9.10 -8.56 -5.01
CA PHE A 69 -10.11 -9.51 -4.54
C PHE A 69 -9.50 -10.86 -4.21
N VAL A 70 -10.01 -11.49 -3.16
CA VAL A 70 -9.72 -12.88 -2.80
C VAL A 70 -11.01 -13.68 -2.97
N VAL A 71 -10.98 -14.62 -3.91
CA VAL A 71 -12.11 -15.50 -4.26
C VAL A 71 -11.66 -16.94 -4.07
N GLU A 72 -11.82 -17.47 -2.86
CA GLU A 72 -11.45 -18.86 -2.54
C GLU A 72 -12.39 -19.87 -3.22
N ASP A 73 -13.70 -19.59 -3.19
CA ASP A 73 -14.72 -20.38 -3.87
C ASP A 73 -15.63 -19.44 -4.70
N PRO A 74 -15.53 -19.47 -6.04
CA PRO A 74 -16.40 -18.68 -6.93
C PRO A 74 -17.90 -19.03 -6.78
N ALA A 75 -18.23 -20.20 -6.20
CA ALA A 75 -19.60 -20.59 -5.95
C ALA A 75 -20.16 -20.05 -4.63
N ALA A 76 -19.33 -19.44 -3.77
CA ALA A 76 -19.73 -18.91 -2.49
C ALA A 76 -20.67 -17.70 -2.62
N SER A 77 -21.41 -17.45 -1.54
CA SER A 77 -22.23 -16.26 -1.38
C SER A 77 -21.46 -15.02 -0.96
N SER A 78 -20.14 -15.13 -0.79
CA SER A 78 -19.27 -14.06 -0.33
C SER A 78 -17.86 -14.18 -0.90
N ILE A 79 -17.21 -13.02 -1.08
CA ILE A 79 -15.79 -12.89 -1.41
C ILE A 79 -15.15 -11.86 -0.50
N GLN A 80 -13.82 -11.78 -0.50
CA GLN A 80 -13.10 -10.73 0.18
C GLN A 80 -12.48 -9.73 -0.80
N MET A 81 -12.33 -8.50 -0.33
CA MET A 81 -11.52 -7.47 -0.98
C MET A 81 -10.54 -6.94 0.06
N VAL A 82 -9.28 -6.83 -0.34
CA VAL A 82 -8.20 -6.32 0.48
C VAL A 82 -7.76 -4.99 -0.09
N GLU A 83 -7.76 -3.94 0.73
CA GLU A 83 -7.16 -2.65 0.40
C GLU A 83 -5.89 -2.45 1.23
N THR A 84 -4.81 -2.03 0.57
CA THR A 84 -3.57 -1.61 1.23
C THR A 84 -3.43 -0.11 1.12
N VAL A 85 -2.96 0.54 2.18
CA VAL A 85 -2.70 1.97 2.24
C VAL A 85 -1.34 2.19 2.89
N SER A 86 -0.51 3.02 2.27
CA SER A 86 0.79 3.44 2.77
C SER A 86 0.89 4.96 2.65
N ALA A 87 1.41 5.63 3.67
CA ALA A 87 1.43 7.09 3.75
C ALA A 87 2.70 7.65 4.37
N ASP A 88 3.02 8.90 4.06
CA ASP A 88 4.11 9.64 4.71
C ASP A 88 3.67 10.36 6.01
N LYS A 89 2.41 10.22 6.40
CA LYS A 89 1.83 10.67 7.67
C LYS A 89 1.21 9.50 8.42
N PRO A 90 1.14 9.58 9.77
CA PRO A 90 0.45 8.56 10.55
C PRO A 90 -1.01 8.41 10.14
N ILE A 91 -1.47 7.17 10.01
CA ILE A 91 -2.84 6.77 9.63
C ILE A 91 -3.51 5.87 10.68
N ASN A 92 -2.78 5.50 11.74
CA ASN A 92 -3.38 4.86 12.91
C ASN A 92 -4.24 5.86 13.70
N ASP A 93 -5.25 5.35 14.42
CA ASP A 93 -6.15 6.14 15.27
C ASP A 93 -6.96 7.23 14.54
N CYS A 94 -7.15 7.07 13.23
CA CYS A 94 -8.02 7.91 12.43
C CYS A 94 -9.36 7.23 12.12
N THR A 95 -10.29 7.98 11.56
CA THR A 95 -11.55 7.43 11.08
C THR A 95 -11.54 7.22 9.58
N ALA A 96 -11.75 5.98 9.15
CA ALA A 96 -11.87 5.59 7.75
C ALA A 96 -13.29 5.76 7.23
N THR A 97 -13.42 6.17 5.97
CA THR A 97 -14.68 6.15 5.21
C THR A 97 -14.50 5.38 3.91
N GLY A 98 -15.05 4.16 3.84
CA GLY A 98 -15.10 3.37 2.61
C GLY A 98 -16.31 3.76 1.76
N VAL A 99 -16.09 4.05 0.47
CA VAL A 99 -17.16 4.29 -0.51
C VAL A 99 -16.93 3.43 -1.75
N PHE A 100 -17.82 2.45 -1.92
CA PHE A 100 -17.78 1.50 -3.03
C PHE A 100 -19.03 1.65 -3.89
N GLU A 101 -18.86 1.57 -5.20
CA GLU A 101 -19.95 1.69 -6.17
C GLU A 101 -19.82 0.61 -7.23
N ASN A 102 -20.75 -0.35 -7.18
CA ASN A 102 -20.83 -1.56 -7.97
C ASN A 102 -19.59 -2.47 -7.88
N LEU A 103 -19.75 -3.73 -8.27
CA LEU A 103 -18.64 -4.60 -8.65
C LEU A 103 -18.68 -4.80 -10.16
N TYR A 104 -17.51 -4.78 -10.78
CA TYR A 104 -17.34 -4.89 -12.22
C TYR A 104 -16.51 -6.12 -12.58
N LYS A 105 -16.71 -6.57 -13.81
CA LYS A 105 -15.80 -7.48 -14.53
C LYS A 105 -15.06 -6.67 -15.60
N TRP A 106 -13.76 -6.88 -15.75
CA TRP A 106 -13.06 -6.46 -16.97
C TRP A 106 -13.43 -7.37 -18.14
N ASP A 107 -14.07 -6.80 -19.17
CA ASP A 107 -14.32 -7.49 -20.44
C ASP A 107 -13.15 -7.26 -21.39
N GLU A 108 -12.34 -8.30 -21.64
CA GLU A 108 -11.19 -8.20 -22.54
C GLU A 108 -11.58 -7.97 -24.01
N GLU A 109 -12.73 -8.48 -24.46
CA GLU A 109 -13.16 -8.37 -25.86
C GLU A 109 -13.65 -6.95 -26.16
N ALA A 110 -14.40 -6.37 -25.22
CA ALA A 110 -14.88 -4.99 -25.32
C ALA A 110 -13.83 -3.96 -24.88
N GLY A 111 -12.86 -4.36 -24.04
CA GLY A 111 -11.85 -3.47 -23.46
C GLY A 111 -12.43 -2.48 -22.45
N GLU A 112 -13.49 -2.88 -21.73
CA GLU A 112 -14.19 -2.02 -20.77
C GLU A 112 -14.63 -2.77 -19.52
N ALA A 113 -14.89 -2.02 -18.44
CA ALA A 113 -15.43 -2.56 -17.19
C ALA A 113 -16.96 -2.64 -17.28
N VAL A 114 -17.52 -3.84 -17.06
CA VAL A 114 -18.96 -4.12 -17.11
C VAL A 114 -19.48 -4.41 -15.70
N PRO A 115 -20.53 -3.72 -15.20
CA PRO A 115 -21.05 -3.97 -13.87
C PRO A 115 -21.70 -5.36 -13.79
N ILE A 116 -21.34 -6.12 -12.76
CA ILE A 116 -21.88 -7.46 -12.47
C ILE A 116 -22.74 -7.48 -11.20
N ILE A 117 -22.50 -6.57 -10.26
CA ILE A 117 -23.31 -6.38 -9.07
C ILE A 117 -23.50 -4.88 -8.89
N GLU A 118 -24.74 -4.42 -8.96
CA GLU A 118 -25.05 -3.00 -8.77
C GLU A 118 -25.30 -2.68 -7.30
N GLY A 119 -24.76 -1.57 -6.82
CA GLY A 119 -25.01 -1.08 -5.47
C GLY A 119 -24.09 0.05 -5.08
N LYS A 120 -24.43 0.74 -3.99
CA LYS A 120 -23.61 1.80 -3.41
C LYS A 120 -23.51 1.60 -1.91
N TRP A 121 -22.29 1.37 -1.44
CA TRP A 121 -22.00 1.10 -0.03
C TRP A 121 -21.13 2.19 0.55
N ARG A 122 -21.55 2.71 1.70
CA ARG A 122 -20.79 3.69 2.48
C ARG A 122 -20.71 3.27 3.92
N LEU A 123 -19.51 2.89 4.35
CA LEU A 123 -19.23 2.53 5.73
C LEU A 123 -18.20 3.44 6.36
N LYS A 124 -18.27 3.56 7.68
CA LYS A 124 -17.38 4.38 8.51
C LYS A 124 -16.91 3.55 9.70
N PHE A 125 -15.59 3.49 9.92
CA PHE A 125 -15.00 2.69 10.99
C PHE A 125 -13.69 3.33 11.47
N GLU A 126 -13.29 3.02 12.69
CA GLU A 126 -12.05 3.52 13.26
C GLU A 126 -10.87 2.59 12.89
N MET A 127 -9.73 3.20 12.55
CA MET A 127 -8.46 2.53 12.29
C MET A 127 -7.74 2.26 13.62
N THR A 128 -8.29 1.33 14.39
CA THR A 128 -7.74 0.95 15.70
C THR A 128 -7.10 -0.44 15.59
N TYR A 129 -5.78 -0.46 15.52
CA TYR A 129 -4.94 -1.65 15.55
C TYR A 129 -3.68 -1.35 16.36
N GLU A 130 -3.00 -2.40 16.81
CA GLU A 130 -1.75 -2.26 17.55
C GLU A 130 -0.60 -2.00 16.57
N ASP A 131 0.14 -0.91 16.77
CA ASP A 131 1.38 -0.66 16.06
C ASP A 131 2.51 -1.47 16.72
N SER A 132 2.90 -2.55 16.07
CA SER A 132 4.01 -3.40 16.49
C SER A 132 5.30 -3.11 15.70
N SER A 133 5.42 -1.92 15.12
CA SER A 133 6.62 -1.54 14.38
C SER A 133 7.80 -1.25 15.31
N VAL A 134 8.99 -1.45 14.78
CA VAL A 134 10.26 -1.00 15.36
C VAL A 134 10.86 0.06 14.46
N THR A 135 11.51 1.05 15.07
CA THR A 135 12.25 2.08 14.34
C THR A 135 13.74 1.88 14.54
N LEU A 136 14.46 1.63 13.45
CA LEU A 136 15.92 1.62 13.41
C LEU A 136 16.39 3.06 13.21
N SER A 137 17.34 3.49 14.05
CA SER A 137 17.96 4.82 13.93
C SER A 137 18.69 4.93 12.60
N GLY A 138 18.62 6.11 11.96
CA GLY A 138 19.43 6.44 10.81
C GLY A 138 20.68 7.27 11.14
N GLY A 139 21.22 7.90 10.10
CA GLY A 139 22.45 8.71 10.07
C GLY A 139 23.52 8.13 9.15
N GLU A 140 23.41 6.86 8.80
CA GLU A 140 24.25 6.19 7.82
C GLU A 140 24.02 6.75 6.42
N THR A 141 25.09 6.75 5.62
CA THR A 141 25.05 7.31 4.27
C THR A 141 25.53 6.32 3.22
N PHE A 142 25.00 6.48 2.01
CA PHE A 142 25.50 5.82 0.80
C PHE A 142 25.57 6.81 -0.36
N THR A 143 26.29 6.45 -1.42
CA THR A 143 26.47 7.31 -2.59
C THR A 143 25.95 6.62 -3.84
N GLN A 144 25.11 7.33 -4.60
CA GLN A 144 24.57 6.87 -5.88
C GLN A 144 24.46 8.04 -6.83
N ASP A 145 24.84 7.85 -8.10
CA ASP A 145 24.79 8.87 -9.16
C ASP A 145 25.42 10.22 -8.77
N GLY A 146 26.49 10.17 -7.97
CA GLY A 146 27.22 11.35 -7.48
C GLY A 146 26.48 12.16 -6.40
N MET A 147 25.41 11.62 -5.81
CA MET A 147 24.66 12.22 -4.70
C MET A 147 24.90 11.40 -3.43
N THR A 148 24.84 12.07 -2.29
CA THR A 148 24.88 11.44 -0.97
C THR A 148 23.47 11.29 -0.44
N PHE A 149 23.10 10.04 -0.14
CA PHE A 149 21.85 9.70 0.50
C PHE A 149 22.15 9.46 1.99
N THR A 150 21.35 10.04 2.86
CA THR A 150 21.37 9.82 4.31
C THR A 150 20.10 9.07 4.66
N ILE A 151 20.23 7.88 5.24
CA ILE A 151 19.09 7.11 5.74
C ILE A 151 18.68 7.79 7.05
N ASP A 152 17.47 8.34 7.12
CA ASP A 152 17.02 9.09 8.30
C ASP A 152 16.37 8.16 9.32
N SER A 153 15.57 7.21 8.85
CA SER A 153 15.01 6.14 9.67
C SER A 153 14.50 4.97 8.83
N ILE A 154 14.42 3.79 9.46
CA ILE A 154 13.71 2.64 8.92
C ILE A 154 12.66 2.22 9.94
N THR A 155 11.39 2.21 9.54
CA THR A 155 10.30 1.65 10.33
C THR A 155 9.90 0.31 9.74
N LEU A 156 9.83 -0.73 10.57
CA LEU A 156 9.59 -2.10 10.14
C LEU A 156 8.59 -2.76 11.06
N SER A 157 7.57 -3.40 10.51
CA SER A 157 6.53 -4.13 11.24
C SER A 157 6.31 -5.49 10.58
N PRO A 158 5.52 -6.40 11.19
CA PRO A 158 5.18 -7.65 10.53
C PRO A 158 4.40 -7.50 9.22
N VAL A 159 3.82 -6.33 8.96
CA VAL A 159 2.92 -6.10 7.83
C VAL A 159 3.52 -5.18 6.78
N ALA A 160 4.53 -4.38 7.11
CA ALA A 160 5.06 -3.37 6.21
C ALA A 160 6.47 -2.88 6.59
N TYR A 161 7.05 -2.08 5.71
CA TYR A 161 8.27 -1.34 5.94
C TYR A 161 8.14 0.09 5.41
N LYS A 162 8.95 0.99 5.95
CA LYS A 162 9.10 2.36 5.49
C LYS A 162 10.53 2.83 5.71
N VAL A 163 11.12 3.44 4.71
CA VAL A 163 12.46 4.01 4.73
C VAL A 163 12.33 5.49 4.41
N ASP A 164 12.77 6.32 5.35
CA ASP A 164 12.93 7.76 5.16
C ASP A 164 14.40 8.05 4.89
N TYR A 165 14.67 8.86 3.88
CA TYR A 165 16.03 9.28 3.55
C TYR A 165 16.07 10.66 2.90
N THR A 166 17.20 11.31 3.08
CA THR A 166 17.49 12.64 2.56
C THR A 166 18.62 12.59 1.54
N VAL A 167 18.46 13.28 0.42
CA VAL A 167 19.49 13.42 -0.63
C VAL A 167 20.10 14.81 -0.56
N ASP A 168 21.43 14.89 -0.62
CA ASP A 168 22.22 16.13 -0.50
C ASP A 168 22.06 17.13 -1.65
N SER A 169 21.17 16.85 -2.60
CA SER A 169 20.77 17.75 -3.66
C SER A 169 19.26 17.91 -3.70
N GLU A 170 18.81 19.14 -3.96
CA GLU A 170 17.40 19.46 -4.13
C GLU A 170 16.86 18.99 -5.48
N VAL A 171 15.73 18.30 -5.46
CA VAL A 171 15.02 17.83 -6.64
C VAL A 171 14.36 19.01 -7.37
N VAL A 172 14.49 19.02 -8.69
CA VAL A 172 13.86 20.04 -9.55
C VAL A 172 12.92 19.34 -10.51
N TRP A 173 11.64 19.69 -10.40
CA TRP A 173 10.59 19.15 -11.26
C TRP A 173 10.37 20.04 -12.49
N SER A 174 10.16 19.42 -13.63
CA SER A 174 9.84 20.08 -14.89
C SER A 174 8.44 20.69 -14.82
N ASN A 175 8.27 21.92 -15.29
CA ASN A 175 6.96 22.56 -15.35
C ASN A 175 6.24 22.19 -16.66
N SER A 176 6.04 20.89 -16.91
CA SER A 176 5.60 20.37 -18.21
C SER A 176 4.16 20.76 -18.60
N GLY A 177 3.34 21.15 -17.62
CA GLY A 177 1.98 21.71 -17.82
C GLY A 177 0.95 20.75 -18.42
N SER A 178 1.33 19.51 -18.74
CA SER A 178 0.48 18.55 -19.47
C SER A 178 -0.36 17.64 -18.57
N GLY A 179 -0.11 17.67 -17.26
CA GLY A 179 -0.66 16.70 -16.30
C GLY A 179 -0.10 15.28 -16.44
N ARG A 180 0.73 15.02 -17.46
CA ARG A 180 1.51 13.78 -17.61
C ARG A 180 2.92 14.00 -17.11
N GLN A 181 3.50 12.98 -16.48
CA GLN A 181 4.92 13.00 -16.12
C GLN A 181 5.77 13.15 -17.39
N SER A 182 6.72 14.08 -17.37
CA SER A 182 7.67 14.26 -18.46
C SER A 182 8.77 13.19 -18.39
N GLU A 183 9.50 12.99 -19.49
CA GLU A 183 10.66 12.09 -19.49
C GLU A 183 11.75 12.56 -18.51
N GLU A 184 11.92 13.88 -18.36
CA GLU A 184 12.86 14.47 -17.41
C GLU A 184 12.44 14.15 -15.97
N ASP A 185 11.18 14.33 -15.62
CA ASP A 185 10.65 14.00 -14.28
C ASP A 185 10.72 12.51 -13.99
N ARG A 186 10.54 11.66 -15.02
CA ARG A 186 10.68 10.21 -14.89
C ARG A 186 12.12 9.83 -14.55
N LEU A 187 13.11 10.39 -15.26
CA LEU A 187 14.53 10.14 -14.97
C LEU A 187 14.94 10.70 -13.59
N THR A 188 14.37 11.84 -13.20
CA THR A 188 14.55 12.40 -11.85
C THR A 188 13.99 11.45 -10.79
N THR A 189 12.76 10.96 -10.98
CA THR A 189 12.13 9.98 -10.07
C THR A 189 12.98 8.72 -9.95
N GLN A 190 13.52 8.22 -11.08
CA GLN A 190 14.43 7.08 -11.08
C GLN A 190 15.65 7.31 -10.19
N ARG A 191 16.33 8.44 -10.41
CA ARG A 191 17.60 8.75 -9.75
C ARG A 191 17.46 8.95 -8.24
N TYR A 192 16.41 9.63 -7.80
CA TYR A 192 16.17 9.97 -6.40
C TYR A 192 15.40 8.90 -5.62
N PHE A 193 14.69 7.98 -6.32
CA PHE A 193 13.70 7.12 -5.69
C PHE A 193 13.62 5.69 -6.22
N GLU A 194 13.34 5.47 -7.52
CA GLU A 194 13.14 4.09 -8.02
C GLU A 194 14.42 3.25 -7.95
N ASN A 195 15.59 3.89 -8.09
CA ASN A 195 16.88 3.21 -8.06
C ASN A 195 17.41 2.96 -6.64
N VAL A 196 16.75 3.45 -5.59
CA VAL A 196 17.19 3.20 -4.21
C VAL A 196 16.84 1.77 -3.82
N GLU A 197 17.87 0.93 -3.75
CA GLU A 197 17.74 -0.49 -3.40
C GLU A 197 17.33 -0.65 -1.93
N ILE A 198 16.32 -1.48 -1.69
CA ILE A 198 15.90 -1.92 -0.36
C ILE A 198 15.77 -3.44 -0.40
N LEU A 199 16.53 -4.15 0.44
CA LEU A 199 16.49 -5.61 0.52
C LEU A 199 16.21 -6.06 1.95
N LEU A 200 15.29 -6.99 2.12
CA LEU A 200 15.05 -7.67 3.38
C LEU A 200 15.58 -9.10 3.30
N THR A 201 16.54 -9.43 4.17
CA THR A 201 17.06 -10.78 4.32
C THR A 201 16.34 -11.46 5.47
N LEU A 202 15.77 -12.64 5.21
CA LEU A 202 15.14 -13.49 6.21
C LEU A 202 16.17 -14.38 6.92
N THR A 203 15.82 -14.93 8.09
CA THR A 203 16.68 -15.81 8.89
C THR A 203 17.01 -17.14 8.21
N ASP A 204 16.19 -17.57 7.26
CA ASP A 204 16.45 -18.74 6.42
C ASP A 204 17.40 -18.46 5.23
N GLY A 205 17.80 -17.20 5.05
CA GLY A 205 18.68 -16.74 3.96
C GLY A 205 17.95 -16.29 2.69
N THR A 206 16.61 -16.32 2.66
CA THR A 206 15.82 -15.73 1.58
C THR A 206 16.02 -14.21 1.54
N VAL A 207 16.14 -13.63 0.35
CA VAL A 207 16.25 -12.18 0.15
C VAL A 207 15.03 -11.71 -0.64
N ILE A 208 14.29 -10.77 -0.04
CA ILE A 208 13.13 -10.13 -0.64
C ILE A 208 13.57 -8.75 -1.15
N ASP A 209 13.34 -8.49 -2.43
CA ASP A 209 13.57 -7.17 -3.03
C ASP A 209 12.35 -6.27 -2.79
N LEU A 210 12.60 -5.20 -2.05
CA LEU A 210 11.63 -4.21 -1.58
C LEU A 210 11.82 -2.85 -2.30
N SER A 211 12.62 -2.83 -3.37
CA SER A 211 12.99 -1.59 -4.07
C SER A 211 11.86 -1.04 -4.93
N ASN A 212 10.83 -1.84 -5.25
CA ASN A 212 9.71 -1.41 -6.09
C ASN A 212 8.55 -0.76 -5.32
N ALA A 213 8.80 -0.29 -4.09
CA ALA A 213 7.82 0.41 -3.27
C ALA A 213 7.42 1.79 -3.82
N GLY A 214 6.18 2.17 -3.52
CA GLY A 214 5.68 3.53 -3.66
C GLY A 214 6.21 4.46 -2.56
N GLY A 215 5.83 5.74 -2.64
CA GLY A 215 6.26 6.74 -1.68
C GLY A 215 6.17 8.19 -2.18
N SER A 216 6.94 9.07 -1.55
CA SER A 216 6.99 10.51 -1.86
C SER A 216 8.42 11.01 -2.02
N ILE A 217 8.56 12.07 -2.84
CA ILE A 217 9.82 12.77 -3.13
C ILE A 217 9.48 14.27 -3.11
N GLY A 218 10.18 15.04 -2.29
CA GLY A 218 9.93 16.47 -2.16
C GLY A 218 11.20 17.29 -1.94
N PRO A 219 11.30 18.50 -2.49
CA PRO A 219 12.36 19.43 -2.11
C PRO A 219 12.07 20.02 -0.72
N GLU A 220 13.10 20.14 0.13
CA GLU A 220 13.02 20.79 1.43
C GLU A 220 14.36 21.49 1.72
N ASP A 221 14.35 22.82 1.85
CA ASP A 221 15.50 23.64 2.27
C ASP A 221 16.86 23.29 1.61
N GLY A 222 16.87 23.04 0.29
CA GLY A 222 18.09 22.73 -0.46
C GLY A 222 18.50 21.25 -0.49
N VAL A 223 17.71 20.37 0.12
CA VAL A 223 17.84 18.91 0.03
C VAL A 223 16.58 18.30 -0.59
N THR A 224 16.62 17.00 -0.89
CA THR A 224 15.42 16.23 -1.23
C THR A 224 15.08 15.28 -0.10
N VAL A 225 13.85 15.31 0.38
CA VAL A 225 13.32 14.35 1.35
C VAL A 225 12.49 13.29 0.61
N CYS A 226 12.74 12.03 0.95
CA CYS A 226 12.06 10.89 0.36
C CYS A 226 11.52 9.98 1.45
N SER A 227 10.34 9.41 1.22
CA SER A 227 9.74 8.34 2.02
C SER A 227 9.36 7.22 1.08
N LYS A 228 9.87 6.00 1.30
CA LYS A 228 9.64 4.82 0.46
C LYS A 228 9.18 3.65 1.32
N GLY A 229 8.08 2.99 0.97
CA GLY A 229 7.59 1.87 1.76
C GLY A 229 6.32 1.27 1.16
N GLU A 230 5.96 0.08 1.62
CA GLU A 230 4.68 -0.55 1.29
C GLU A 230 4.35 -1.66 2.29
N VAL A 231 3.11 -2.13 2.22
CA VAL A 231 2.67 -3.36 2.88
C VAL A 231 3.30 -4.57 2.16
N PHE A 232 3.79 -5.54 2.92
CA PHE A 232 4.27 -6.82 2.37
C PHE A 232 3.15 -7.61 1.68
N SER A 233 3.53 -8.49 0.75
CA SER A 233 2.59 -9.41 0.09
C SER A 233 1.94 -10.40 1.06
N GLU A 234 2.61 -10.70 2.17
CA GLU A 234 2.12 -11.55 3.25
C GLU A 234 2.65 -11.04 4.59
N VAL A 235 2.00 -11.44 5.69
CA VAL A 235 2.50 -11.10 7.03
C VAL A 235 3.81 -11.84 7.28
N LEU A 236 4.86 -11.09 7.58
CA LEU A 236 6.20 -11.59 7.88
C LEU A 236 6.49 -11.40 9.37
N PRO A 237 6.62 -12.46 10.18
CA PRO A 237 7.00 -12.33 11.58
C PRO A 237 8.34 -11.61 11.76
N MET A 238 8.46 -10.72 12.76
CA MET A 238 9.71 -10.00 13.01
C MET A 238 10.89 -10.95 13.29
N GLU A 239 10.63 -12.09 13.94
CA GLU A 239 11.64 -13.14 14.22
C GLU A 239 12.19 -13.84 12.97
N ASP A 240 11.47 -13.75 11.85
CA ASP A 240 11.92 -14.31 10.56
C ASP A 240 12.77 -13.30 9.79
N MET A 241 12.88 -12.05 10.24
CA MET A 241 13.67 -11.00 9.60
C MET A 241 15.09 -10.94 10.19
N ALA A 242 16.11 -11.18 9.38
CA ALA A 242 17.50 -11.17 9.83
C ALA A 242 18.14 -9.77 9.70
N SER A 243 17.93 -9.11 8.56
CA SER A 243 18.50 -7.78 8.32
C SER A 243 17.75 -7.06 7.21
N ILE A 244 17.71 -5.74 7.27
CA ILE A 244 17.28 -4.89 6.16
C ILE A 244 18.46 -4.07 5.65
N SER A 245 18.59 -3.92 4.33
CA SER A 245 19.61 -3.07 3.73
C SER A 245 19.03 -2.00 2.83
N VAL A 246 19.56 -0.79 2.88
CA VAL A 246 19.17 0.34 2.04
C VAL A 246 20.42 0.90 1.37
N GLY A 247 20.44 0.93 0.03
CA GLY A 247 21.60 1.40 -0.73
C GLY A 247 22.92 0.67 -0.38
N GLY A 248 22.82 -0.60 0.03
CA GLY A 248 23.94 -1.42 0.51
C GLY A 248 24.37 -1.22 1.98
N VAL A 249 23.76 -0.29 2.72
CA VAL A 249 23.94 -0.16 4.18
C VAL A 249 23.06 -1.18 4.88
N VAL A 250 23.63 -2.02 5.74
CA VAL A 250 22.94 -3.15 6.37
C VAL A 250 22.63 -2.84 7.84
N TYR A 251 21.38 -3.08 8.24
CA TYR A 251 20.89 -3.04 9.62
C TYR A 251 20.53 -4.44 10.07
N ASP A 252 21.21 -4.93 11.09
CA ASP A 252 20.94 -6.24 11.69
C ASP A 252 19.72 -6.16 12.62
N LEU A 253 18.78 -7.09 12.45
CA LEU A 253 17.54 -7.17 13.22
C LEU A 253 17.61 -8.25 14.31
N THR A 254 18.67 -9.06 14.33
CA THR A 254 18.83 -10.19 15.25
C THR A 254 19.57 -9.83 16.55
N VAL A 255 20.05 -8.59 16.66
CA VAL A 255 20.87 -8.15 17.80
C VAL A 255 19.99 -7.44 18.83
N GLU A 256 19.81 -8.06 20.00
CA GLU A 256 19.28 -7.43 21.23
C GLU A 256 20.28 -6.44 21.86
#